data_AF-A0A235IA68-F1
#
_entry.id   AF-A0A235IA68-F1
#
_cell.length_a   1.000
_cell.length_b   1.000
_cell.length_c   1.000
_cell.angle_alpha   90.00
_cell.angle_beta   90.00
_cell.angle_gamma   90.00
#
_symmetry.space_group_name_H-M   'P 1'
#
loop_
_entity.id
_entity.type
_entity.pdbx_description
1 polymer ?
#
loop_
_entity_poly.entity_id
_entity_poly.type
_entity_poly.pdbx_seq_one_letter_code
_entity_poly.pdbx_strand_id
1 'polypeptide(L)'
;MAKTNTTELLEALAAEIGESVYMDIAKWHLYLSNAKLHTLVAERLYPLITSNSVSEDQVLKVLQSITVKIGGGRSELPLIDLLPLQCQVTLVDILEKYQRDS
;
A
#
# COMPACT_ATOMS: atom_id res chain seq x y z
N MET A 1 20.27 -21.75 -3.07
CA MET A 1 19.76 -20.39 -3.33
C MET A 1 18.83 -20.07 -2.19
N ALA A 2 19.18 -19.07 -1.38
CA ALA A 2 18.56 -18.80 -0.08
C ALA A 2 17.09 -18.41 -0.27
N LYS A 3 16.20 -18.98 0.54
CA LYS A 3 14.85 -18.46 0.74
C LYS A 3 15.03 -17.04 1.26
N THR A 4 14.85 -16.03 0.40
CA THR A 4 14.69 -14.64 0.86
C THR A 4 13.59 -14.67 1.90
N ASN A 5 13.91 -14.30 3.15
CA ASN A 5 12.97 -14.51 4.24
C ASN A 5 11.74 -13.66 3.97
N THR A 6 10.54 -14.23 4.11
CA THR A 6 9.23 -13.55 3.93
C THR A 6 9.21 -12.14 4.57
N THR A 7 9.90 -11.98 5.70
CA THR A 7 10.09 -10.70 6.39
C THR A 7 10.87 -9.66 5.57
N GLU A 8 12.01 -10.04 4.97
CA GLU A 8 12.85 -9.12 4.17
C GLU A 8 12.10 -8.62 2.93
N LEU A 9 11.32 -9.50 2.28
CA LEU A 9 10.46 -9.14 1.15
C LEU A 9 9.33 -8.19 1.58
N LEU A 10 8.72 -8.44 2.73
CA LEU A 10 7.66 -7.58 3.26
C LEU A 10 8.20 -6.20 3.64
N GLU A 11 9.37 -6.13 4.26
CA GLU A 11 10.03 -4.86 4.61
C GLU A 11 10.42 -4.06 3.36
N ALA A 12 10.96 -4.73 2.33
CA ALA A 12 11.28 -4.10 1.04
C ALA A 12 10.02 -3.56 0.35
N LEU A 13 8.94 -4.36 0.32
CA LEU A 13 7.64 -3.95 -0.22
C LEU A 13 7.08 -2.74 0.54
N ALA A 14 7.14 -2.77 1.88
CA ALA A 14 6.70 -1.67 2.71
C ALA A 14 7.51 -0.40 2.46
N ALA A 15 8.83 -0.51 2.30
CA ALA A 15 9.68 0.64 1.99
C ALA A 15 9.33 1.24 0.62
N GLU A 16 9.20 0.42 -0.43
CA GLU A 16 8.90 0.86 -1.78
C GLU A 16 7.51 1.52 -1.87
N ILE A 17 6.50 0.94 -1.23
CA ILE A 17 5.17 1.56 -1.09
C ILE A 17 5.27 2.87 -0.31
N GLY A 18 6.02 2.90 0.78
CA GLY A 18 6.15 4.07 1.65
C GLY A 18 6.76 5.29 0.99
N GLU A 19 7.67 5.09 0.03
CA GLU A 19 8.36 6.16 -0.72
C GLU A 19 7.63 6.56 -2.00
N SER A 20 6.86 5.65 -2.59
CA SER A 20 6.19 5.88 -3.89
C SER A 20 4.74 6.34 -3.75
N VAL A 21 4.08 5.99 -2.64
CA VAL A 21 2.66 6.25 -2.42
C VAL A 21 2.47 7.31 -1.35
N TYR A 22 1.61 8.27 -1.65
CA TYR A 22 1.27 9.38 -0.75
C TYR A 22 -0.23 9.62 -0.71
N MET A 23 -0.69 10.13 0.43
CA MET A 23 -2.02 10.71 0.57
C MET A 23 -1.97 12.16 0.11
N ASP A 24 -2.95 12.57 -0.68
CA ASP A 24 -3.11 13.95 -1.12
C ASP A 24 -4.12 14.66 -0.23
N ILE A 25 -3.65 15.67 0.49
CA ILE A 25 -4.47 16.46 1.41
C ILE A 25 -4.25 17.93 1.08
N ALA A 26 -5.21 18.51 0.37
CA ALA A 26 -5.22 19.88 -0.13
C ALA A 26 -4.05 20.22 -1.09
N LYS A 27 -2.85 20.48 -0.57
CA LYS A 27 -1.63 20.72 -1.36
C LYS A 27 -0.43 19.97 -0.80
N TRP A 28 -0.67 19.05 0.12
CA TRP A 28 0.37 18.28 0.79
C TRP A 28 0.35 16.85 0.28
N HIS A 29 1.53 16.38 -0.09
CA HIS A 29 1.79 14.97 -0.37
C HIS A 29 2.33 14.33 0.90
N LEU A 30 1.48 13.63 1.64
CA LEU A 30 1.87 12.92 2.85
C LEU A 30 2.19 11.46 2.48
N TYR A 31 3.46 11.16 2.30
CA TYR A 31 3.92 9.80 1.98
C TYR A 31 3.53 8.80 3.06
N LEU A 32 3.21 7.56 2.65
CA LEU A 32 2.80 6.50 3.57
C LEU A 32 3.92 6.10 4.55
N SER A 33 5.19 6.33 4.17
CA SER A 33 6.35 6.26 5.07
C SER A 33 6.19 7.23 6.24
N ASN A 34 5.93 8.51 5.95
CA ASN A 34 5.73 9.55 6.97
C ASN A 34 4.45 9.34 7.78
N ALA A 35 3.38 8.83 7.15
CA ALA A 35 2.13 8.50 7.83
C ALA A 35 2.21 7.20 8.68
N LYS A 36 3.31 6.45 8.60
CA LYS A 36 3.46 5.11 9.21
C LYS A 36 2.38 4.11 8.79
N LEU A 37 1.83 4.29 7.59
CA LEU A 37 0.80 3.42 7.01
C LEU A 37 1.38 2.39 6.05
N HIS A 38 2.59 2.60 5.55
CA HIS A 38 3.25 1.75 4.57
C HIS A 38 3.37 0.28 5.00
N THR A 39 3.74 -0.01 6.25
CA THR A 39 3.80 -1.38 6.78
C THR A 39 2.42 -2.04 6.80
N LEU A 40 1.39 -1.32 7.29
CA LEU A 40 0.02 -1.82 7.31
C LEU A 40 -0.49 -2.12 5.90
N VAL A 41 -0.22 -1.23 4.95
CA VAL A 41 -0.62 -1.41 3.55
C VAL A 41 0.08 -2.61 2.93
N ALA A 42 1.40 -2.75 3.12
CA ALA A 42 2.16 -3.90 2.62
C ALA A 42 1.65 -5.22 3.20
N GLU A 43 1.43 -5.30 4.52
CA GLU A 43 0.89 -6.51 5.18
C GLU A 43 -0.47 -6.92 4.62
N ARG A 44 -1.33 -5.94 4.32
CA ARG A 44 -2.67 -6.20 3.79
C ARG A 44 -2.67 -6.64 2.34
N LEU A 45 -1.69 -6.21 1.56
CA LEU A 45 -1.56 -6.56 0.14
C LEU A 45 -0.70 -7.79 -0.10
N TYR A 46 0.18 -8.14 0.83
CA TYR A 46 1.06 -9.30 0.74
C TYR A 46 0.34 -10.63 0.41
N PRO A 47 -0.86 -10.92 0.97
CA PRO A 47 -1.64 -12.11 0.59
C PRO A 47 -2.02 -12.16 -0.90
N LEU A 48 -2.18 -11.01 -1.57
CA LEU A 48 -2.50 -10.96 -2.99
C LEU A 48 -1.32 -11.42 -3.85
N ILE A 49 -0.10 -11.08 -3.41
CA ILE A 49 1.16 -11.51 -4.03
C ILE A 49 1.30 -13.03 -3.90
N THR A 50 1.20 -13.55 -2.67
CA THR A 50 1.39 -14.99 -2.41
C THR A 50 0.29 -15.87 -3.01
N SER A 51 -0.91 -15.33 -3.21
CA SER A 51 -2.03 -16.04 -3.86
C SER A 51 -2.06 -15.85 -5.38
N ASN A 52 -1.06 -15.18 -5.97
CA ASN A 52 -0.97 -14.87 -7.40
C ASN A 52 -2.23 -14.22 -7.98
N SER A 53 -2.84 -13.30 -7.21
CA SER A 53 -4.17 -12.72 -7.47
C SER A 53 -4.18 -11.19 -7.51
N VAL A 54 -2.99 -10.59 -7.64
CA VAL A 54 -2.82 -9.14 -7.83
C VAL A 54 -3.62 -8.70 -9.05
N SER A 55 -4.56 -7.78 -8.81
CA SER A 55 -5.39 -7.12 -9.82
C SER A 55 -5.87 -5.81 -9.25
N GLU A 56 -6.15 -4.82 -10.11
CA GLU A 56 -6.60 -3.49 -9.71
C GLU A 56 -7.80 -3.56 -8.75
N ASP A 57 -8.85 -4.30 -9.10
CA ASP A 57 -10.04 -4.48 -8.26
C ASP A 57 -9.73 -5.00 -6.85
N GLN A 58 -8.81 -5.95 -6.71
CA GLN A 58 -8.45 -6.51 -5.40
C GLN A 58 -7.64 -5.52 -4.57
N VAL A 59 -6.73 -4.80 -5.22
CA VAL A 59 -5.94 -3.74 -4.59
C VAL A 59 -6.85 -2.63 -4.08
N LEU A 60 -7.78 -2.15 -4.90
CA LEU A 60 -8.73 -1.11 -4.53
C LEU A 60 -9.63 -1.56 -3.37
N LYS A 61 -10.09 -2.81 -3.37
CA LYS A 61 -10.85 -3.39 -2.24
C LYS A 61 -10.05 -3.38 -0.93
N VAL A 62 -8.77 -3.75 -0.99
CA VAL A 62 -7.90 -3.72 0.19
C VAL A 62 -7.72 -2.28 0.67
N LEU A 63 -7.43 -1.34 -0.22
CA LEU A 63 -7.29 0.08 0.13
C LEU A 63 -8.58 0.67 0.71
N GLN A 64 -9.75 0.26 0.20
CA GLN A 64 -11.05 0.67 0.72
C GLN A 64 -11.30 0.12 2.14
N SER A 65 -10.78 -1.06 2.47
CA SER A 65 -10.92 -1.66 3.80
C SER A 65 -10.06 -0.99 4.88
N ILE A 66 -9.01 -0.27 4.49
CA ILE A 66 -8.09 0.40 5.41
C ILE A 66 -8.68 1.75 5.76
N THR A 67 -9.00 1.97 7.04
CA THR A 67 -9.59 3.23 7.52
C THR A 67 -8.53 4.12 8.17
N VAL A 68 -8.51 5.39 7.79
CA VAL A 68 -7.60 6.42 8.31
C VAL A 68 -8.38 7.44 9.12
N LYS A 69 -7.94 7.68 10.35
CA LYS A 69 -8.50 8.69 11.26
C LYS A 69 -7.98 10.07 10.91
N ILE A 70 -8.89 11.02 10.70
CA ILE A 70 -8.57 12.42 10.35
C ILE A 70 -9.14 13.38 11.40
N GLY A 71 -8.52 14.56 11.53
CA GLY A 71 -9.01 15.63 12.40
C GLY A 71 -8.96 15.28 13.88
N GLY A 72 -7.97 14.49 14.30
CA GLY A 72 -7.85 13.98 15.67
C GLY A 72 -8.80 12.83 15.99
N GLY A 73 -9.28 12.10 14.98
CA GLY A 73 -10.23 10.99 15.14
C GLY A 73 -11.70 11.40 15.13
N ARG A 74 -12.00 12.64 14.71
CA ARG A 74 -13.39 13.12 14.54
C ARG A 74 -14.08 12.53 13.31
N SER A 75 -13.28 12.12 12.32
CA SER A 75 -13.74 11.50 11.10
C SER A 75 -12.82 10.34 10.73
N GLU A 76 -13.39 9.38 10.02
CA GLU A 76 -12.71 8.21 9.49
C GLU A 76 -13.02 8.15 7.99
N LEU A 77 -11.97 8.06 7.17
CA LEU A 77 -12.09 7.91 5.71
C LEU A 77 -11.30 6.68 5.27
N PRO A 78 -11.78 5.93 4.26
CA PRO A 78 -11.00 4.84 3.71
C PRO A 78 -9.76 5.39 3.00
N LEU A 79 -8.66 4.64 3.04
CA LEU A 79 -7.37 5.08 2.52
C LEU A 79 -7.47 5.40 1.01
N ILE A 80 -8.28 4.65 0.28
CA ILE A 80 -8.53 4.89 -1.15
C ILE A 80 -9.01 6.32 -1.46
N ASP A 81 -9.79 6.94 -0.57
CA ASP A 81 -10.33 8.30 -0.77
C ASP A 81 -9.26 9.39 -0.54
N LEU A 82 -8.12 9.01 0.04
CA LEU A 82 -6.99 9.91 0.32
C LEU A 82 -5.86 9.75 -0.69
N LEU A 83 -5.91 8.73 -1.55
CA LEU A 83 -4.86 8.43 -2.52
C LEU A 83 -5.24 8.95 -3.91
N PRO A 84 -4.36 9.71 -4.59
CA PRO A 84 -4.52 10.00 -6.01
C PRO A 84 -4.62 8.73 -6.84
N LEU A 85 -5.34 8.80 -7.97
CA LEU A 85 -5.43 7.69 -8.93
C LEU A 85 -4.04 7.19 -9.37
N GLN A 86 -3.08 8.09 -9.57
CA GLN A 86 -1.72 7.71 -9.94
C GLN A 86 -1.08 6.80 -8.89
N CYS A 87 -1.28 7.07 -7.61
CA CYS A 87 -0.74 6.25 -6.52
C CYS A 87 -1.39 4.86 -6.49
N GLN A 88 -2.66 4.74 -6.88
CA GLN A 88 -3.35 3.45 -6.97
C GLN A 88 -2.72 2.60 -8.09
N VAL A 89 -2.48 3.19 -9.27
CA VAL A 89 -1.78 2.52 -10.39
C VAL A 89 -0.36 2.12 -9.99
N THR A 90 0.41 3.03 -9.39
CA THR A 90 1.78 2.74 -8.91
C THR A 90 1.79 1.58 -7.91
N LEU A 91 0.80 1.50 -7.03
CA LEU A 91 0.72 0.42 -6.06
C LEU A 91 0.40 -0.92 -6.71
N VAL A 92 -0.44 -0.97 -7.76
CA VAL A 92 -0.64 -2.17 -8.58
C VAL A 92 0.67 -2.59 -9.25
N ASP A 93 1.38 -1.67 -9.90
CA ASP A 93 2.65 -1.95 -10.60
C ASP A 93 3.71 -2.52 -9.65
N ILE A 94 3.83 -1.96 -8.44
CA ILE A 94 4.71 -2.46 -7.39
C ILE A 94 4.33 -3.91 -7.05
N LEU A 95 3.06 -4.19 -6.75
CA LEU A 95 2.64 -5.54 -6.36
C LEU A 95 2.86 -6.57 -7.49
N GLU A 96 2.63 -6.20 -8.75
CA GLU A 96 2.89 -7.07 -9.90
C GLU A 96 4.39 -7.35 -10.10
N LYS A 97 5.26 -6.37 -9.83
CA LYS A 97 6.71 -6.58 -9.81
C LYS A 97 7.09 -7.60 -8.73
N TYR A 98 6.65 -7.41 -7.49
CA TYR A 98 6.97 -8.36 -6.41
C TYR A 98 6.37 -9.75 -6.64
N GLN A 99 5.20 -9.87 -7.28
CA GLN A 99 4.63 -11.16 -7.66
C GLN A 99 5.48 -11.90 -8.70
N ARG A 100 6.03 -11.19 -9.68
CA ARG A 100 6.92 -11.80 -10.69
C ARG A 100 8.27 -12.24 -10.14
N ASP A 101 8.76 -11.53 -9.12
CA ASP A 101 10.05 -11.79 -8.48
C ASP A 101 9.96 -12.74 -7.26
N SER A 102 8.75 -13.18 -6.87
CA SER A 102 8.50 -14.07 -5.71
C SER A 102 8.45 -15.56 -6.06
#